data_AF-J6JD15-F1
#
_entry.id   AF-J6JD15-F1
#
_cell.length_a   1.000
_cell.length_b   1.000
_cell.length_c   1.000
_cell.angle_alpha   90.00
_cell.angle_beta   90.00
_cell.angle_gamma   90.00
#
_symmetry.space_group_name_H-M   'P 1'
#
loop_
_entity.id
_entity.type
_entity.pdbx_description
1 polymer ?
#
loop_
_entity_poly.entity_id
_entity_poly.type
_entity_poly.pdbx_seq_one_letter_code
_entity_poly.pdbx_strand_id
1 'polypeptide(L)'
;MALRGRDVRVPPYAPGMRIGLFGGTFDPPHEAHLAASLLAMRRLGLDRVWWLVTPGNPLKDTAGLAPLAERIAAARALAHHPRIDVTGFEAEIGVRYSYDTIRYLVTRCAGVRFVWIMGADNLRHFHRWNNWRGIAEAVPIVVVDRLGPSLYAGAGAAGKALAHARLPEHKASLLPSRRPPAWVFLHGLKSPLSSTMLRARRRVEPAADTSADAHHDGANPLGAPAHETMPHEAMPHAPGDDEMERPRHAGERKLRQRIGGG
;
A
#
# COMPACT_ATOMS: atom_id res chain seq x y z
N MET A 1 23.26 1.93 -7.05
CA MET A 1 23.20 3.24 -7.76
C MET A 1 23.28 4.40 -6.73
N ALA A 2 23.98 5.52 -6.99
CA ALA A 2 24.09 6.63 -6.02
C ALA A 2 22.91 7.63 -6.11
N LEU A 3 22.51 8.24 -4.99
CA LEU A 3 21.46 9.28 -4.94
C LEU A 3 21.93 10.54 -5.69
N ARG A 4 21.10 11.03 -6.61
CA ARG A 4 21.36 12.29 -7.32
C ARG A 4 20.61 13.43 -6.64
N GLY A 5 21.09 14.67 -6.81
CA GLY A 5 20.44 15.85 -6.23
C GLY A 5 18.97 16.05 -6.65
N ARG A 6 18.51 15.47 -7.76
CA ARG A 6 17.08 15.48 -8.17
C ARG A 6 16.23 14.40 -7.47
N ASP A 7 16.87 13.42 -6.86
CA ASP A 7 16.19 12.27 -6.24
C ASP A 7 15.65 12.64 -4.85
N VAL A 8 16.22 13.67 -4.23
CA VAL A 8 15.97 14.05 -2.84
C VAL A 8 15.41 15.48 -2.69
N ARG A 9 15.04 16.15 -3.77
CA ARG A 9 14.40 17.48 -3.70
C ARG A 9 12.91 17.38 -3.46
N VAL A 10 12.36 18.42 -2.83
CA VAL A 10 10.91 18.67 -2.81
C VAL A 10 10.44 18.88 -4.26
N PRO A 11 9.41 18.16 -4.75
CA PRO A 11 8.93 18.32 -6.13
C PRO A 11 8.25 19.67 -6.37
N PRO A 12 7.96 20.03 -7.64
CA PRO A 12 7.33 21.30 -7.97
C PRO A 12 5.96 21.50 -7.31
N TYR A 13 5.75 22.68 -6.72
CA TYR A 13 4.49 23.11 -6.11
C TYR A 13 4.24 24.60 -6.33
N ALA A 14 2.98 25.01 -6.20
CA ALA A 14 2.56 26.40 -6.15
C ALA A 14 1.37 26.57 -5.18
N PRO A 15 1.19 27.76 -4.58
CA PRO A 15 -0.01 28.05 -3.79
C PRO A 15 -1.29 27.71 -4.55
N GLY A 16 -2.27 27.12 -3.86
CA GLY A 16 -3.54 26.68 -4.43
C GLY A 16 -3.56 25.24 -4.97
N MET A 17 -2.39 24.65 -5.26
CA MET A 17 -2.32 23.27 -5.75
C MET A 17 -2.83 22.26 -4.73
N ARG A 18 -3.46 21.19 -5.23
CA ARG A 18 -3.92 20.03 -4.48
C ARG A 18 -2.97 18.87 -4.74
N ILE A 19 -2.19 18.51 -3.72
CA ILE A 19 -1.12 17.53 -3.85
C ILE A 19 -1.40 16.33 -2.96
N GLY A 20 -1.48 15.15 -3.57
CA GLY A 20 -1.54 13.89 -2.84
C GLY A 20 -0.16 13.44 -2.38
N LEU A 21 0.04 13.21 -1.09
CA LEU A 21 1.27 12.65 -0.53
C LEU A 21 1.09 11.14 -0.37
N PHE A 22 1.84 10.35 -1.13
CA PHE A 22 1.79 8.90 -1.07
C PHE A 22 3.11 8.32 -0.57
N GLY A 23 3.20 8.14 0.76
CA GLY A 23 4.38 7.58 1.39
C GLY A 23 4.43 6.05 1.34
N GLY A 24 5.61 5.51 1.07
CA GLY A 24 5.81 4.07 1.01
C GLY A 24 7.27 3.66 0.91
N THR A 25 7.53 2.41 1.28
CA THR A 25 8.85 1.80 1.08
C THR A 25 9.09 1.47 -0.39
N PHE A 26 8.04 1.13 -1.16
CA PHE A 26 8.13 0.80 -2.59
C PHE A 26 9.27 -0.18 -2.90
N ASP A 27 9.19 -1.38 -2.33
CA ASP A 27 10.27 -2.38 -2.41
C ASP A 27 9.73 -3.78 -2.77
N PRO A 28 9.41 -4.06 -4.04
CA PRO A 28 9.41 -3.11 -5.15
C PRO A 28 8.10 -2.32 -5.23
N PRO A 29 8.08 -1.18 -5.96
CA PRO A 29 6.83 -0.58 -6.41
C PRO A 29 6.09 -1.56 -7.35
N HIS A 30 4.77 -1.37 -7.50
CA HIS A 30 3.93 -2.25 -8.31
C HIS A 30 2.62 -1.57 -8.73
N GLU A 31 1.91 -2.14 -9.70
CA GLU A 31 0.72 -1.55 -10.33
C GLU A 31 -0.36 -1.09 -9.34
N ALA A 32 -0.58 -1.81 -8.24
CA ALA A 32 -1.54 -1.36 -7.23
C ALA A 32 -1.20 0.02 -6.61
N HIS A 33 0.09 0.40 -6.53
CA HIS A 33 0.50 1.74 -6.10
C HIS A 33 0.12 2.80 -7.15
N LEU A 34 0.36 2.51 -8.43
CA LEU A 34 -0.01 3.38 -9.54
C LEU A 34 -1.53 3.54 -9.63
N ALA A 35 -2.27 2.44 -9.60
CA ALA A 35 -3.73 2.45 -9.62
C ALA A 35 -4.33 3.27 -8.47
N ALA A 36 -3.81 3.13 -7.24
CA ALA A 36 -4.25 3.93 -6.09
C ALA A 36 -3.97 5.42 -6.29
N SER A 37 -2.81 5.77 -6.84
CA SER A 37 -2.43 7.16 -7.14
C SER A 37 -3.35 7.79 -8.18
N LEU A 38 -3.62 7.07 -9.28
CA LEU A 38 -4.49 7.53 -10.35
C LEU A 38 -5.96 7.65 -9.90
N LEU A 39 -6.42 6.71 -9.07
CA LEU A 39 -7.77 6.78 -8.49
C LEU A 39 -7.90 8.00 -7.58
N ALA A 40 -6.97 8.21 -6.64
CA ALA A 40 -6.98 9.36 -5.76
C ALA A 40 -6.92 10.67 -6.56
N MET A 41 -6.03 10.75 -7.56
CA MET A 41 -5.90 11.90 -8.44
C MET A 41 -7.21 12.26 -9.13
N ARG A 42 -7.90 11.27 -9.73
CA ARG A 42 -9.19 11.51 -10.38
C ARG A 42 -10.29 11.88 -9.39
N ARG A 43 -10.44 11.14 -8.28
CA ARG A 43 -11.59 11.27 -7.37
C ARG A 43 -11.53 12.52 -6.50
N LEU A 44 -10.33 13.01 -6.20
CA LEU A 44 -10.10 14.22 -5.40
C LEU A 44 -9.84 15.45 -6.27
N GLY A 45 -9.63 15.29 -7.57
CA GLY A 45 -9.19 16.36 -8.46
C GLY A 45 -7.84 16.93 -8.01
N LEU A 46 -6.86 16.03 -7.82
CA LEU A 46 -5.49 16.42 -7.46
C LEU A 46 -4.75 16.93 -8.70
N ASP A 47 -3.96 17.98 -8.50
CA ASP A 47 -3.08 18.53 -9.54
C ASP A 47 -1.84 17.65 -9.71
N ARG A 48 -1.32 17.11 -8.60
CA ARG A 48 -0.16 16.23 -8.55
C ARG A 48 -0.29 15.16 -7.47
N VAL A 49 0.44 14.07 -7.64
CA VAL A 49 0.70 13.08 -6.59
C VAL A 49 2.20 12.93 -6.41
N TRP A 50 2.66 13.00 -5.18
CA TRP A 50 4.06 12.82 -4.81
C TRP A 50 4.24 11.46 -4.16
N TRP A 51 5.03 10.60 -4.78
CA TRP A 51 5.49 9.35 -4.17
C TRP A 51 6.70 9.67 -3.30
N LEU A 52 6.51 9.50 -1.98
CA LEU A 52 7.54 9.73 -0.99
C LEU A 52 8.20 8.38 -0.67
N VAL A 53 9.33 8.11 -1.32
CA VAL A 53 10.08 6.86 -1.14
C VAL A 53 10.87 6.97 0.15
N THR A 54 10.43 6.27 1.17
CA THR A 54 11.01 6.43 2.51
C THR A 54 12.38 5.76 2.64
N PRO A 55 13.34 6.35 3.40
CA PRO A 55 14.63 5.72 3.69
C PRO A 55 14.47 4.37 4.41
N GLY A 56 13.41 4.21 5.20
CA GLY A 56 13.06 2.97 5.88
C GLY A 56 11.95 3.21 6.89
N ASN A 57 10.90 2.38 6.88
CA ASN A 57 9.79 2.49 7.82
C ASN A 57 10.21 1.89 9.17
N PRO A 58 10.23 2.65 10.28
CA PRO A 58 10.65 2.15 11.60
C PRO A 58 9.79 1.01 12.16
N LEU A 59 8.58 0.81 11.63
CA LEU A 59 7.67 -0.27 12.05
C LEU A 59 7.86 -1.57 11.26
N LYS A 60 8.85 -1.64 10.36
CA LYS A 60 9.13 -2.81 9.52
C LYS A 60 10.61 -3.17 9.62
N ASP A 61 10.91 -4.44 9.41
CA ASP A 61 12.28 -4.87 9.20
C ASP A 61 12.84 -4.23 7.91
N THR A 62 13.93 -3.49 8.05
CA THR A 62 14.62 -2.78 6.96
C THR A 62 15.89 -3.48 6.51
N ALA A 63 16.29 -4.59 7.14
CA ALA A 63 17.59 -5.25 6.92
C ALA A 63 17.78 -5.84 5.52
N GLY A 64 16.71 -5.90 4.70
CA GLY A 64 16.76 -6.41 3.33
C GLY A 64 16.22 -5.44 2.27
N LEU A 65 16.13 -4.14 2.56
CA LEU A 65 15.66 -3.17 1.57
C LEU A 65 16.71 -2.95 0.48
N ALA A 66 16.25 -2.92 -0.77
CA ALA A 66 17.07 -2.40 -1.85
C ALA A 66 17.50 -0.95 -1.55
N PRO A 67 18.70 -0.53 -2.00
CA PRO A 67 19.19 0.83 -1.84
C PRO A 67 18.14 1.89 -2.23
N LEU A 68 18.06 2.99 -1.48
CA LEU A 68 17.02 4.02 -1.69
C LEU A 68 17.00 4.53 -3.14
N ALA A 69 18.17 4.76 -3.75
CA ALA A 69 18.28 5.21 -5.13
C ALA A 69 17.67 4.21 -6.14
N GLU A 70 17.80 2.90 -5.89
CA GLU A 70 17.23 1.86 -6.75
C GLU A 70 15.72 1.79 -6.61
N ARG A 71 15.20 1.93 -5.39
CA ARG A 71 13.75 2.02 -5.15
C ARG A 71 13.14 3.28 -5.79
N ILE A 72 13.82 4.42 -5.73
CA ILE A 72 13.40 5.66 -6.43
C ILE A 72 13.41 5.45 -7.95
N ALA A 73 14.45 4.84 -8.51
CA ALA A 73 14.53 4.57 -9.93
C ALA A 73 13.41 3.63 -10.40
N ALA A 74 13.17 2.54 -9.68
CA ALA A 74 12.07 1.60 -9.96
C ALA A 74 10.70 2.28 -9.85
N ALA A 75 10.51 3.14 -8.85
CA ALA A 75 9.25 3.87 -8.65
C ALA A 75 9.00 4.86 -9.80
N ARG A 76 10.04 5.55 -10.29
CA ARG A 76 9.94 6.43 -11.47
C ARG A 76 9.64 5.68 -12.75
N ALA A 77 10.27 4.53 -12.96
CA ALA A 77 10.03 3.70 -14.14
C ALA A 77 8.57 3.23 -14.19
N LEU A 78 8.01 2.82 -13.05
CA LEU A 78 6.61 2.42 -12.96
C LEU A 78 5.64 3.60 -13.06
N ALA A 79 5.87 4.66 -12.28
CA ALA A 79 4.95 5.79 -12.16
C ALA A 79 5.23 6.89 -13.19
N HIS A 80 5.53 6.51 -14.44
CA HIS A 80 5.86 7.43 -15.53
C HIS A 80 4.60 8.19 -16.00
N HIS A 81 4.25 9.25 -15.27
CA HIS A 81 3.06 10.07 -15.51
C HIS A 81 3.37 11.55 -15.24
N PRO A 82 2.93 12.50 -16.09
CA PRO A 82 3.33 13.92 -15.99
C PRO A 82 2.88 14.64 -14.71
N ARG A 83 1.94 14.06 -13.97
CA ARG A 83 1.43 14.56 -12.68
C ARG A 83 1.83 13.70 -11.49
N ILE A 84 2.74 12.74 -11.66
CA ILE A 84 3.30 11.95 -10.56
C ILE A 84 4.78 12.27 -10.43
N ASP A 85 5.17 12.80 -9.28
CA ASP A 85 6.56 13.08 -8.95
C ASP A 85 7.05 12.04 -7.93
N VAL A 86 8.24 11.48 -8.14
CA VAL A 86 8.86 10.52 -7.21
C VAL A 86 10.08 11.16 -6.58
N THR A 87 10.13 11.15 -5.24
CA THR A 87 11.19 11.77 -4.44
C THR A 87 11.49 10.96 -3.19
N GLY A 88 12.74 10.97 -2.77
CA GLY A 88 13.22 10.48 -1.47
C GLY A 88 13.68 11.62 -0.57
N PHE A 89 13.09 12.82 -0.67
CA PHE A 89 13.55 14.00 0.08
C PHE A 89 13.56 13.83 1.61
N GLU A 90 12.79 12.88 2.14
CA GLU A 90 12.86 12.47 3.54
C GLU A 90 14.30 12.15 3.97
N ALA A 91 15.13 11.59 3.08
CA ALA A 91 16.54 11.33 3.32
C ALA A 91 17.38 12.61 3.48
N GLU A 92 17.09 13.65 2.69
CA GLU A 92 17.82 14.93 2.73
C GLU A 92 17.48 15.72 4.00
N ILE A 93 16.23 15.69 4.44
CA ILE A 93 15.81 16.37 5.67
C ILE A 93 15.96 15.51 6.94
N GLY A 94 16.45 14.27 6.80
CA GLY A 94 16.76 13.38 7.93
C GLY A 94 15.56 12.86 8.71
N VAL A 95 14.37 12.75 8.09
CA VAL A 95 13.15 12.28 8.77
C VAL A 95 12.80 10.85 8.38
N ARG A 96 12.16 10.14 9.32
CA ARG A 96 11.68 8.75 9.12
C ARG A 96 10.20 8.55 9.45
N TYR A 97 9.57 9.52 10.10
CA TYR A 97 8.16 9.47 10.46
C TYR A 97 7.33 10.36 9.54
N SER A 98 6.16 9.86 9.13
CA SER A 98 5.24 10.60 8.26
C SER A 98 4.76 11.90 8.90
N TYR A 99 4.62 11.96 10.23
CA TYR A 99 4.27 13.19 10.95
C TYR A 99 5.29 14.31 10.71
N ASP A 100 6.59 14.01 10.85
CA ASP A 100 7.66 14.99 10.65
C ASP A 100 7.73 15.46 9.20
N THR A 101 7.52 14.53 8.27
CA THR A 101 7.45 14.81 6.83
C THR A 101 6.29 15.75 6.50
N ILE A 102 5.09 15.46 7.00
CA ILE A 102 3.90 16.27 6.77
C ILE A 102 4.07 17.65 7.40
N ARG A 103 4.56 17.73 8.64
CA ARG A 103 4.82 18.99 9.32
C ARG A 103 5.81 19.86 8.53
N TYR A 104 6.92 19.26 8.07
CA TYR A 104 7.89 19.95 7.23
C TYR A 104 7.24 20.52 5.96
N LEU A 105 6.46 19.70 5.24
CA LEU A 105 5.82 20.12 3.99
C LEU A 105 4.77 21.21 4.19
N VAL A 106 3.91 21.08 5.19
CA VAL A 106 2.88 22.09 5.50
C VAL A 106 3.52 23.44 5.86
N THR A 107 4.64 23.45 6.57
CA THR A 107 5.37 24.68 6.87
C THR A 107 6.11 25.24 5.65
N ARG A 108 6.77 24.39 4.84
CA ARG A 108 7.65 24.82 3.76
C ARG A 108 6.93 25.21 2.47
N CYS A 109 5.79 24.58 2.20
CA CYS A 109 5.00 24.72 0.98
C CYS A 109 3.68 25.47 1.26
N ALA A 110 3.81 26.72 1.74
CA ALA A 110 2.66 27.54 2.11
C ALA A 110 1.63 27.69 0.97
N GLY A 111 0.35 27.57 1.31
CA GLY A 111 -0.77 27.68 0.36
C GLY A 111 -1.06 26.40 -0.44
N VAL A 112 -0.26 25.34 -0.32
CA VAL A 112 -0.55 24.03 -0.91
C VAL A 112 -1.57 23.27 -0.07
N ARG A 113 -2.49 22.57 -0.73
CA ARG A 113 -3.50 21.70 -0.11
C ARG A 113 -3.04 20.25 -0.19
N PHE A 114 -2.33 19.80 0.84
CA PHE A 114 -1.88 18.42 0.91
C PHE A 114 -3.01 17.48 1.34
N VAL A 115 -3.00 16.27 0.78
CA VAL A 115 -3.85 15.15 1.22
C VAL A 115 -2.96 13.92 1.36
N TRP A 116 -3.01 13.25 2.51
CA TRP A 116 -2.29 12.00 2.69
C TRP A 116 -3.02 10.83 2.03
N ILE A 117 -2.34 10.08 1.17
CA ILE A 117 -2.85 8.89 0.50
C ILE A 117 -2.32 7.66 1.25
N MET A 118 -3.21 6.75 1.64
CA MET A 118 -2.82 5.46 2.20
C MET A 118 -3.76 4.33 1.75
N GLY A 119 -3.30 3.08 1.84
CA GLY A 119 -4.16 1.92 1.61
C GLY A 119 -5.04 1.58 2.83
N ALA A 120 -6.12 0.84 2.60
CA ALA A 120 -6.99 0.33 3.68
C ALA A 120 -6.26 -0.58 4.69
N ASP A 121 -5.21 -1.27 4.26
CA ASP A 121 -4.27 -2.02 5.10
C ASP A 121 -3.52 -1.12 6.09
N ASN A 122 -3.05 0.04 5.63
CA ASN A 122 -2.40 1.02 6.50
C ASN A 122 -3.37 1.59 7.54
N LEU A 123 -4.62 1.86 7.16
CA LEU A 123 -5.64 2.41 8.08
C LEU A 123 -5.82 1.51 9.32
N ARG A 124 -5.81 0.18 9.15
CA ARG A 124 -5.94 -0.78 10.27
C ARG A 124 -4.86 -0.58 11.33
N HIS A 125 -3.64 -0.26 10.90
CA HIS A 125 -2.48 -0.08 11.79
C HIS A 125 -2.13 1.39 12.02
N PHE A 126 -2.89 2.34 11.48
CA PHE A 126 -2.56 3.77 11.52
C PHE A 126 -2.46 4.30 12.94
N HIS A 127 -3.26 3.78 13.88
CA HIS A 127 -3.20 4.12 15.30
C HIS A 127 -1.84 3.79 15.98
N ARG A 128 -0.99 2.98 15.33
CA ARG A 128 0.37 2.65 15.81
C ARG A 128 1.44 3.57 15.22
N TRP A 129 1.08 4.44 14.28
CA TRP A 129 2.04 5.37 13.69
C TRP A 129 2.41 6.45 14.70
N ASN A 130 3.68 6.87 14.68
CA ASN A 130 4.16 7.94 15.52
C ASN A 130 3.33 9.21 15.27
N ASN A 131 2.71 9.72 16.34
CA ASN A 131 1.82 10.88 16.31
C ASN A 131 0.72 10.82 15.22
N TRP A 132 0.05 9.67 15.08
CA TRP A 132 -1.00 9.48 14.07
C TRP A 132 -2.16 10.49 14.18
N ARG A 133 -2.47 10.98 15.39
CA ARG A 133 -3.46 12.05 15.59
C ARG A 133 -2.97 13.36 15.01
N GLY A 134 -1.72 13.74 15.28
CA GLY A 134 -1.10 14.91 14.64
C GLY A 134 -1.07 14.81 13.12
N ILE A 135 -0.89 13.60 12.54
CA ILE A 135 -1.04 13.40 11.10
C ILE A 135 -2.47 13.72 10.63
N ALA A 136 -3.47 13.15 11.30
CA ALA A 136 -4.87 13.36 10.96
C ALA A 136 -5.33 14.81 11.16
N GLU A 137 -4.73 15.54 12.09
CA GLU A 137 -4.98 16.96 12.35
C GLU A 137 -4.21 17.90 11.41
N ALA A 138 -3.12 17.43 10.80
CA ALA A 138 -2.30 18.25 9.90
C ALA A 138 -2.84 18.26 8.46
N VAL A 139 -3.37 17.14 7.96
CA VAL A 139 -3.83 17.01 6.56
C VAL A 139 -5.05 16.09 6.44
N PRO A 140 -5.93 16.29 5.46
CA PRO A 140 -6.98 15.32 5.15
C PRO A 140 -6.37 14.00 4.66
N ILE A 141 -7.08 12.89 4.88
CA ILE A 141 -6.60 11.54 4.53
C ILE A 141 -7.54 10.90 3.51
N VAL A 142 -7.00 10.37 2.43
CA VAL A 142 -7.71 9.46 1.53
C VAL A 142 -7.21 8.03 1.74
N VAL A 143 -8.15 7.15 2.06
CA VAL A 143 -7.91 5.72 2.22
C VAL A 143 -8.40 5.02 0.96
N VAL A 144 -7.50 4.37 0.24
CA VAL A 144 -7.82 3.63 -0.98
C VAL A 144 -7.92 2.16 -0.66
N ASP A 145 -9.06 1.58 -0.99
CA ASP A 145 -9.24 0.14 -0.90
C ASP A 145 -8.58 -0.58 -2.08
N ARG A 146 -7.85 -1.66 -1.75
CA ARG A 146 -7.08 -2.47 -2.70
C ARG A 146 -7.39 -3.96 -2.57
N LEU A 147 -7.94 -4.41 -1.45
CA LEU A 147 -8.17 -5.81 -1.09
C LEU A 147 -9.66 -6.00 -0.76
N GLY A 148 -10.28 -7.10 -1.18
CA GLY A 148 -11.59 -7.48 -0.64
C GLY A 148 -11.51 -7.78 0.88
N PRO A 149 -12.58 -8.28 1.50
CA PRO A 149 -13.74 -7.50 1.96
C PRO A 149 -13.30 -6.25 2.77
N SER A 150 -13.64 -5.08 2.22
CA SER A 150 -13.34 -3.72 2.70
C SER A 150 -13.90 -3.36 4.07
N LEU A 151 -14.80 -4.18 4.60
CA LEU A 151 -15.74 -3.85 5.68
C LEU A 151 -15.08 -3.58 7.04
N TYR A 152 -13.85 -4.05 7.28
CA TYR A 152 -13.23 -3.96 8.62
C TYR A 152 -12.17 -2.88 8.77
N ALA A 153 -11.72 -2.22 7.71
CA ALA A 153 -10.66 -1.20 7.83
C ALA A 153 -11.13 0.02 8.65
N GLY A 154 -12.38 0.45 8.46
CA GLY A 154 -13.01 1.50 9.26
C GLY A 154 -13.32 1.11 10.71
N ALA A 155 -13.36 -0.19 11.02
CA ALA A 155 -13.63 -0.69 12.37
C ALA A 155 -12.38 -0.71 13.28
N GLY A 156 -11.19 -0.45 12.73
CA GLY A 156 -9.96 -0.30 13.50
C GLY A 156 -9.98 0.94 14.42
N ALA A 157 -9.04 1.00 15.37
CA ALA A 157 -9.00 2.06 16.39
C ALA A 157 -8.97 3.47 15.78
N ALA A 158 -8.16 3.69 14.73
CA ALA A 158 -8.10 4.99 14.05
C ALA A 158 -9.41 5.30 13.29
N GLY A 159 -10.00 4.32 12.61
CA GLY A 159 -11.26 4.49 11.88
C GLY A 159 -12.43 4.84 12.81
N LYS A 160 -12.49 4.21 13.99
CA LYS A 160 -13.46 4.54 15.04
C LYS A 160 -13.24 5.94 15.61
N ALA A 161 -12.00 6.26 15.99
CA ALA A 161 -11.66 7.56 16.56
C ALA A 161 -11.94 8.73 15.60
N LEU A 162 -11.76 8.52 14.29
CA LEU A 162 -11.99 9.53 13.25
C LEU A 162 -13.37 9.41 12.59
N ALA A 163 -14.29 8.58 13.09
CA ALA A 163 -15.57 8.32 12.43
C ALA A 163 -16.39 9.61 12.18
N HIS A 164 -16.36 10.54 13.14
CA HIS A 164 -17.04 11.84 13.06
C HIS A 164 -16.50 12.75 11.93
N ALA A 165 -15.26 12.52 11.50
CA ALA A 165 -14.57 13.29 10.45
C ALA A 165 -14.65 12.63 9.07
N ARG A 166 -15.39 11.52 8.93
CA ARG A 166 -15.49 10.77 7.67
C ARG A 166 -16.45 11.46 6.70
N LEU A 167 -15.97 11.76 5.50
CA LEU A 167 -16.80 12.18 4.38
C LEU A 167 -17.39 10.94 3.67
N PRO A 168 -18.63 11.04 3.16
CA PRO A 168 -19.15 10.04 2.24
C PRO A 168 -18.37 10.09 0.91
N GLU A 169 -18.20 8.94 0.28
CA GLU A 169 -17.34 8.79 -0.90
C GLU A 169 -17.76 9.69 -2.10
N HIS A 170 -19.05 9.94 -2.29
CA HIS A 170 -19.51 10.84 -3.36
C HIS A 170 -19.06 12.30 -3.15
N LYS A 171 -18.62 12.68 -1.95
CA LYS A 171 -18.05 14.00 -1.63
C LYS A 171 -16.51 14.00 -1.64
N ALA A 172 -15.86 12.96 -2.16
CA ALA A 172 -14.40 12.84 -2.16
C ALA A 172 -13.67 14.03 -2.82
N SER A 173 -14.25 14.64 -3.85
CA SER A 173 -13.70 15.82 -4.54
C SER A 173 -13.57 17.05 -3.63
N LEU A 174 -14.33 17.11 -2.54
CA LEU A 174 -14.28 18.20 -1.57
C LEU A 174 -13.14 18.03 -0.57
N LEU A 175 -12.59 16.82 -0.42
CA LEU A 175 -11.61 16.48 0.61
C LEU A 175 -10.38 17.42 0.66
N PRO A 176 -9.72 17.77 -0.46
CA PRO A 176 -8.55 18.66 -0.42
C PRO A 176 -8.84 20.07 0.11
N SER A 177 -10.11 20.46 0.18
CA SER A 177 -10.54 21.77 0.70
C SER A 177 -11.06 21.73 2.13
N ARG A 178 -11.11 20.54 2.75
CA ARG A 178 -11.61 20.38 4.12
C ARG A 178 -10.53 20.71 5.14
N ARG A 179 -10.96 21.30 6.26
CA ARG A 179 -10.13 21.41 7.46
C ARG A 179 -9.94 20.01 8.05
N PRO A 180 -8.71 19.58 8.35
CA PRO A 180 -8.49 18.34 9.08
C PRO A 180 -8.99 18.47 10.54
N PRO A 181 -9.33 17.34 11.20
CA PRO A 181 -9.38 16.01 10.63
C PRO A 181 -10.52 15.85 9.64
N ALA A 182 -10.22 15.27 8.49
CA ALA A 182 -11.17 14.93 7.46
C ALA A 182 -10.64 13.75 6.66
N TRP A 183 -11.48 12.75 6.40
CA TRP A 183 -11.03 11.61 5.61
C TRP A 183 -12.12 11.00 4.76
N VAL A 184 -11.72 10.35 3.67
CA VAL A 184 -12.64 9.60 2.79
C VAL A 184 -12.08 8.22 2.52
N PHE A 185 -12.97 7.25 2.38
CA PHE A 185 -12.64 5.91 1.93
C PHE A 185 -13.11 5.76 0.49
N LEU A 186 -12.18 5.42 -0.42
CA LEU A 186 -12.48 5.18 -1.81
C LEU A 186 -12.50 3.68 -2.08
N HIS A 187 -13.61 3.19 -2.60
CA HIS A 187 -13.67 1.82 -3.11
C HIS A 187 -12.99 1.80 -4.49
N GLY A 188 -11.90 1.04 -4.59
CA GLY A 188 -11.03 0.99 -5.77
C GLY A 188 -11.00 -0.36 -6.48
N LEU A 189 -10.22 -0.42 -7.57
CA LEU A 189 -9.89 -1.64 -8.29
C LEU A 189 -9.23 -2.65 -7.33
N LYS A 190 -9.88 -3.79 -7.12
CA LYS A 190 -9.37 -4.88 -6.30
C LYS A 190 -8.14 -5.48 -6.98
N SER A 191 -6.96 -5.31 -6.39
CA SER A 191 -5.70 -5.86 -6.90
C SER A 191 -5.03 -6.67 -5.79
N PRO A 192 -4.75 -7.97 -5.99
CA PRO A 192 -4.08 -8.79 -4.97
C PRO A 192 -2.57 -8.48 -4.85
N LEU A 193 -2.02 -7.60 -5.70
CA LEU A 193 -0.58 -7.32 -5.76
C LEU A 193 -0.06 -6.66 -4.47
N SER A 194 1.05 -7.20 -3.95
CA SER A 194 1.79 -6.63 -2.82
C SER A 194 3.30 -6.79 -3.02
N SER A 195 4.09 -5.84 -2.49
CA SER A 195 5.56 -5.92 -2.53
C SER A 195 6.11 -7.19 -1.85
N THR A 196 5.49 -7.64 -0.76
CA THR A 196 5.87 -8.90 -0.09
C THR A 196 5.71 -10.11 -1.01
N MET A 197 4.59 -10.21 -1.71
CA MET A 197 4.37 -11.29 -2.68
C MET A 197 5.38 -11.25 -3.83
N LEU A 198 5.69 -10.05 -4.35
CA LEU A 198 6.67 -9.91 -5.43
C LEU A 198 8.09 -10.28 -4.99
N ARG A 199 8.48 -9.95 -3.76
CA ARG A 199 9.74 -10.40 -3.16
C ARG A 199 9.78 -11.90 -2.94
N ALA A 200 8.66 -12.53 -2.59
CA ALA A 200 8.58 -13.99 -2.45
C ALA A 200 8.77 -14.69 -3.81
N ARG A 201 8.09 -14.21 -4.86
CA ARG A 201 8.25 -14.74 -6.23
C ARG A 201 9.69 -14.67 -6.74
N ARG A 202 10.36 -13.53 -6.54
CA ARG A 202 11.79 -13.34 -6.90
C ARG A 202 12.77 -14.26 -6.16
N ARG A 203 12.40 -14.82 -5.00
CA ARG A 203 13.25 -15.80 -4.28
C ARG A 203 13.05 -17.22 -4.77
N VAL A 204 11.92 -17.51 -5.42
CA VAL A 204 11.57 -18.85 -5.92
C VAL A 204 12.01 -19.04 -7.37
N GLU A 205 12.12 -17.97 -8.17
CA GLU A 205 12.76 -18.01 -9.48
C GLU A 205 14.25 -17.64 -9.34
N PRO A 206 15.19 -18.61 -9.44
CA PRO A 206 16.60 -18.27 -9.58
C PRO A 206 16.80 -17.52 -10.90
N ALA A 207 17.78 -16.61 -10.95
CA ALA A 207 18.22 -16.03 -12.20
C ALA A 207 18.52 -17.16 -13.20
N ALA A 208 17.79 -17.19 -14.32
CA ALA A 208 18.12 -18.09 -15.42
C ALA A 208 19.57 -17.79 -15.82
N ASP A 209 20.43 -18.77 -15.60
CA ASP A 209 21.83 -18.74 -15.94
C ASP A 209 21.95 -18.53 -17.44
N THR A 210 22.41 -17.36 -17.87
CA THR A 210 22.81 -17.13 -19.26
C THR A 210 24.26 -17.56 -19.40
N SER A 211 24.51 -18.87 -19.40
CA SER A 211 25.70 -19.43 -20.03
C SER A 211 25.40 -19.57 -21.52
N ALA A 212 25.99 -18.67 -22.31
CA ALA A 212 26.10 -18.83 -23.74
C ALA A 212 27.23 -19.83 -24.01
N ASP A 213 26.87 -21.10 -24.23
CA ASP A 213 27.78 -22.05 -24.88
C ASP A 213 27.51 -22.03 -26.38
N ALA A 214 28.45 -21.41 -27.10
CA ALA A 214 28.55 -21.46 -28.54
C ALA A 214 29.63 -22.48 -28.94
N HIS A 215 29.29 -23.29 -29.95
CA HIS A 215 30.14 -24.16 -30.79
C HIS A 215 30.52 -25.53 -30.18
N HIS A 216 30.54 -26.67 -30.89
CA HIS A 216 30.22 -27.11 -32.25
C HIS A 216 30.32 -28.66 -32.22
N ASP A 217 29.97 -29.34 -33.31
CA ASP A 217 29.98 -30.79 -33.57
C ASP A 217 28.85 -31.60 -32.91
N GLY A 218 28.11 -32.48 -33.59
CA GLY A 218 28.27 -33.10 -34.90
C GLY A 218 27.63 -34.50 -34.82
N ALA A 219 26.99 -34.93 -35.91
CA ALA A 219 26.45 -36.27 -36.16
C ALA A 219 25.08 -36.65 -35.55
N ASN A 220 24.10 -36.73 -36.44
CA ASN A 220 22.95 -37.65 -36.41
C ASN A 220 23.39 -38.95 -37.12
N PRO A 221 23.02 -40.15 -36.62
CA PRO A 221 22.11 -40.95 -37.45
C PRO A 221 21.04 -41.75 -36.68
N LEU A 222 19.82 -41.70 -37.22
CA LEU A 222 18.82 -42.76 -37.42
C LEU A 222 18.85 -44.02 -36.52
N GLY A 223 17.75 -44.26 -35.81
CA GLY A 223 17.35 -45.58 -35.31
C GLY A 223 16.20 -45.54 -34.31
N ALA A 224 14.97 -45.81 -34.76
CA ALA A 224 13.83 -46.19 -33.92
C ALA A 224 13.59 -47.72 -34.06
N PRO A 225 12.66 -48.38 -33.33
CA PRO A 225 11.95 -48.02 -32.09
C PRO A 225 12.00 -49.14 -31.01
N ALA A 226 11.56 -48.86 -29.77
CA ALA A 226 11.06 -49.92 -28.89
C ALA A 226 10.03 -49.37 -27.89
N HIS A 227 8.90 -50.07 -27.85
CA HIS A 227 7.84 -49.98 -26.86
C HIS A 227 8.38 -50.31 -25.47
N GLU A 228 7.91 -49.63 -24.41
CA GLU A 228 7.37 -50.30 -23.21
C GLU A 228 6.76 -49.31 -22.19
N THR A 229 5.46 -49.50 -21.97
CA THR A 229 4.71 -49.51 -20.69
C THR A 229 4.96 -48.44 -19.62
N MET A 230 3.89 -47.66 -19.39
CA MET A 230 3.54 -46.99 -18.14
C MET A 230 3.15 -48.01 -17.04
N PRO A 231 3.40 -47.67 -15.77
CA PRO A 231 2.34 -47.68 -14.75
C PRO A 231 2.32 -46.29 -14.04
N HIS A 232 1.22 -45.55 -14.04
CA HIS A 232 0.06 -45.66 -13.15
C HIS A 232 0.41 -45.92 -11.67
N GLU A 233 0.51 -44.84 -10.88
CA GLU A 233 0.29 -44.75 -9.41
C GLU A 233 0.74 -43.34 -8.97
N ALA A 234 0.18 -42.63 -8.00
CA ALA A 234 -1.11 -42.62 -7.35
C ALA A 234 -1.17 -41.24 -6.65
N MET A 235 -2.34 -40.60 -6.66
CA MET A 235 -2.58 -39.42 -5.83
C MET A 235 -2.74 -39.84 -4.36
N PRO A 236 -2.21 -39.09 -3.39
CA PRO A 236 -2.75 -39.13 -2.04
C PRO A 236 -3.88 -38.11 -1.90
N HIS A 237 -5.04 -38.67 -1.55
CA HIS A 237 -6.24 -38.02 -1.04
C HIS A 237 -5.96 -37.03 0.10
N ALA A 238 -6.76 -35.96 0.12
CA ALA A 238 -6.97 -35.11 1.27
C ALA A 238 -7.77 -35.84 2.38
N PRO A 239 -7.46 -35.65 3.66
CA PRO A 239 -8.45 -35.75 4.73
C PRO A 239 -9.21 -34.40 4.78
N GLY A 240 -10.53 -34.35 4.78
CA GLY A 240 -11.44 -35.16 5.58
C GLY A 240 -12.01 -34.22 6.64
N ASP A 241 -13.08 -33.52 6.29
CA ASP A 241 -13.88 -32.69 7.19
C ASP A 241 -14.54 -33.60 8.25
N ASP A 242 -14.15 -33.46 9.51
CA ASP A 242 -15.02 -33.83 10.63
C ASP A 242 -14.61 -33.04 11.88
N GLU A 243 -15.48 -32.10 12.28
CA GLU A 243 -16.08 -32.12 13.61
C GLU A 243 -17.04 -30.92 13.74
N MET A 244 -18.31 -31.24 13.49
CA MET A 244 -19.45 -30.50 14.02
C MET A 244 -19.46 -30.62 15.55
N GLU A 245 -19.29 -29.51 16.26
CA GLU A 245 -19.75 -29.44 17.65
C GLU A 245 -20.38 -28.08 17.98
N ARG A 246 -21.71 -28.06 18.01
CA ARG A 246 -22.59 -27.17 18.80
C ARG A 246 -23.92 -27.92 19.02
N PRO A 247 -24.76 -27.57 20.01
CA PRO A 247 -24.60 -26.62 21.12
C PRO A 247 -25.00 -27.20 22.51
N ARG A 248 -24.63 -26.53 23.60
CA ARG A 248 -25.38 -26.66 24.88
C ARG A 248 -26.10 -25.35 25.20
N HIS A 249 -27.43 -25.47 25.28
CA HIS A 249 -28.38 -24.50 25.77
C HIS A 249 -28.58 -24.71 27.28
N ALA A 250 -28.52 -23.65 28.08
CA ALA A 250 -29.28 -23.43 29.31
C ALA A 250 -29.11 -21.94 29.66
N GLY A 251 -30.15 -21.10 29.57
CA GLY A 251 -30.97 -20.70 30.73
C GLY A 251 -30.30 -19.49 31.41
N GLU A 252 -30.90 -18.33 31.66
CA GLU A 252 -32.28 -18.00 31.94
C GLU A 252 -32.56 -16.51 31.66
N ARG A 253 -33.84 -16.22 31.47
CA ARG A 253 -34.42 -14.88 31.34
C ARG A 253 -34.53 -14.24 32.72
N LYS A 254 -34.30 -12.92 32.81
CA LYS A 254 -35.08 -12.05 33.71
C LYS A 254 -35.16 -10.63 33.13
N LEU A 255 -36.33 -10.35 32.56
CA LEU A 255 -36.87 -9.02 32.29
C LEU A 255 -37.65 -8.57 33.53
N ARG A 256 -37.36 -7.40 34.11
CA ARG A 256 -38.37 -6.51 34.73
C ARG A 256 -37.91 -5.04 34.69
N GLN A 257 -38.81 -4.20 34.19
CA GLN A 257 -38.78 -2.73 34.14
C GLN A 257 -39.13 -2.09 35.49
N ARG A 258 -38.71 -0.83 35.68
CA ARG A 258 -39.41 0.31 36.36
C ARG A 258 -38.42 1.50 36.38
N ILE A 259 -38.59 2.57 35.59
CA ILE A 259 -39.48 3.75 35.76
C ILE A 259 -39.39 4.39 37.16
N GLY A 260 -38.84 5.62 37.22
CA GLY A 260 -39.33 6.71 38.10
C GLY A 260 -38.38 7.30 39.14
N GLY A 261 -37.95 8.55 38.91
CA GLY A 261 -37.98 9.65 39.89
C GLY A 261 -36.94 9.71 41.02
N GLY A 262 -36.16 10.80 41.04
CA GLY A 262 -35.28 11.21 42.14
C GLY A 262 -34.20 12.17 41.66
#